data_AF-A0A1Y2ESN2-F1
#
_entry.id   AF-A0A1Y2ESN2-F1
#
_cell.length_a   1.000
_cell.length_b   1.000
_cell.length_c   1.000
_cell.angle_alpha   90.00
_cell.angle_beta   90.00
_cell.angle_gamma   90.00
#
_symmetry.space_group_name_H-M   'P 1'
#
loop_
_entity.id
_entity.type
_entity.pdbx_description
1 polymer ?
#
loop_
_entity_poly.entity_id
_entity_poly.type
_entity_poly.pdbx_seq_one_letter_code
_entity_poly.pdbx_strand_id
1 'polypeptide(L)' 'MPTFLFEAIQSRSCRSAIMFNDELDHQQMENLVHALGYCHLPFQCAHGRPSLHSLMVFQEAYNFDP' A
#
# COMPACT_ATOMS: atom_id res chain seq x y z
N MET A 1 23.54 0.56 -4.56
CA MET A 1 23.10 0.08 -5.89
C MET A 1 23.30 1.21 -6.89
N PRO A 2 23.76 0.95 -8.12
CA PRO A 2 23.87 1.98 -9.16
C PRO A 2 22.54 2.69 -9.46
N THR A 3 22.58 4.00 -9.71
CA THR A 3 21.39 4.85 -9.91
C THR A 3 20.51 4.37 -11.08
N PHE A 4 21.12 3.99 -12.20
CA PHE A 4 20.37 3.52 -13.38
C PHE A 4 19.54 2.25 -13.10
N LEU A 5 20.05 1.33 -12.25
CA LEU A 5 19.29 0.15 -11.84
C LEU A 5 18.12 0.55 -10.94
N PHE A 6 18.29 1.58 -10.12
CA PHE A 6 17.26 2.04 -9.20
C PHE A 6 16.11 2.70 -9.96
N GLU A 7 16.43 3.53 -10.95
CA GLU A 7 15.46 4.12 -11.86
C GLU A 7 14.73 3.07 -12.70
N ALA A 8 15.45 2.04 -13.19
CA ALA A 8 14.85 0.94 -13.91
C ALA A 8 13.84 0.16 -13.05
N ILE A 9 14.19 -0.13 -11.79
CA ILE A 9 13.31 -0.82 -10.83
C ILE A 9 12.09 0.05 -10.49
N GLN A 10 12.28 1.34 -10.21
CA GLN A 10 11.18 2.28 -9.98
C GLN A 10 10.21 2.33 -11.16
N SER A 11 10.73 2.54 -12.37
CA SER A 11 9.93 2.61 -13.60
C SER A 11 9.18 1.30 -13.85
N ARG A 12 9.84 0.15 -13.69
CA ARG A 12 9.20 -1.17 -13.82
C ARG A 12 8.09 -1.35 -12.79
N SER A 13 8.34 -1.01 -11.52
CA SER A 13 7.38 -1.20 -10.43
C SER A 13 6.05 -0.49 -10.68
N CYS A 14 6.07 0.72 -11.26
CA CYS A 14 4.84 1.45 -11.58
C CYS A 14 4.17 0.98 -12.87
N ARG A 15 4.93 0.57 -13.88
CA ARG A 15 4.34 0.11 -15.15
C ARG A 15 3.71 -1.28 -15.06
N SER A 16 4.10 -2.09 -14.09
CA SER A 16 3.53 -3.41 -13.82
C SER A 16 2.57 -3.44 -12.64
N ALA A 17 2.28 -2.28 -12.03
CA ALA A 17 1.36 -2.19 -10.91
C ALA A 17 -0.10 -2.34 -11.38
N ILE A 18 -0.98 -2.65 -10.43
CA ILE A 18 -2.42 -2.46 -10.60
C ILE A 18 -2.68 -0.96 -10.85
N MET A 19 -3.52 -0.66 -11.83
CA MET A 19 -3.82 0.68 -12.31
C MET A 19 -5.21 1.15 -11.86
N PHE A 20 -5.47 2.44 -12.01
CA PHE A 20 -6.81 2.97 -11.78
C PHE A 20 -7.82 2.31 -12.73
N ASN A 21 -8.99 1.96 -12.17
CA ASN A 21 -10.09 1.26 -12.82
C ASN A 21 -9.84 -0.22 -13.14
N ASP A 22 -8.74 -0.81 -12.69
CA ASP A 22 -8.63 -2.27 -12.66
C ASP A 22 -9.65 -2.82 -11.65
N GLU A 23 -10.51 -3.73 -12.10
CA GLU A 23 -11.42 -4.45 -11.21
C GLU A 23 -10.65 -5.50 -10.42
N LEU A 24 -10.78 -5.45 -9.09
CA LEU A 24 -10.20 -6.43 -8.19
C LEU A 24 -11.29 -7.21 -7.48
N ASP A 25 -11.16 -8.53 -7.45
CA ASP A 25 -11.95 -9.35 -6.56
C ASP A 25 -11.48 -9.19 -5.10
N HIS A 26 -12.28 -9.72 -4.16
CA HIS A 26 -12.00 -9.62 -2.74
C HIS A 26 -10.66 -10.25 -2.35
N GLN A 27 -10.33 -11.40 -2.95
CA GLN A 27 -9.11 -12.13 -2.63
C GLN A 27 -7.86 -11.35 -3.11
N GLN A 28 -7.94 -10.71 -4.27
CA GLN A 28 -6.89 -9.85 -4.80
C GLN A 28 -6.68 -8.62 -3.91
N MET A 29 -7.76 -8.00 -3.43
CA MET A 29 -7.67 -6.87 -2.49
C MET A 29 -7.00 -7.26 -1.18
N GLU A 30 -7.40 -8.38 -0.56
CA GLU A 30 -6.76 -8.90 0.65
C GLU A 30 -5.28 -9.20 0.45
N ASN A 31 -4.94 -9.89 -0.65
CA ASN A 31 -3.57 -10.24 -0.98
C ASN A 31 -2.71 -8.99 -1.17
N LEU A 32 -3.24 -7.94 -1.80
CA LEU A 32 -2.54 -6.67 -1.99
C LEU A 32 -2.18 -6.02 -0.65
N VAL A 33 -3.15 -5.92 0.27
CA VAL A 33 -2.94 -5.32 1.59
C VAL A 33 -1.97 -6.16 2.43
N HIS A 34 -2.10 -7.48 2.39
CA HIS A 34 -1.20 -8.40 3.10
C HIS A 34 0.25 -8.30 2.56
N ALA A 35 0.43 -8.28 1.23
CA ALA A 35 1.73 -8.11 0.60
C ALA A 35 2.38 -6.76 0.95
N LEU A 36 1.59 -5.69 1.06
CA LEU A 36 2.07 -4.39 1.49
C LEU A 36 2.70 -4.45 2.89
N GLY A 37 2.12 -5.23 3.81
CA GLY A 37 2.62 -5.42 5.18
C GLY A 37 4.01 -6.05 5.28
N TYR A 38 4.49 -6.74 4.24
CA TYR A 38 5.85 -7.30 4.20
C TYR A 38 6.89 -6.35 3.60
N CYS A 39 6.48 -5.18 3.11
CA CYS A 39 7.40 -4.19 2.56
C CYS A 39 8.13 -3.45 3.69
N HIS A 40 9.40 -3.09 3.45
CA HIS A 40 10.18 -2.29 4.41
C HIS A 40 9.62 -0.86 4.58
N LEU A 41 9.03 -0.30 3.52
CA LEU A 41 8.40 1.02 3.49
C LEU A 41 6.95 0.88 3.02
N PRO A 42 6.04 0.32 3.84
CA PRO A 42 4.71 -0.08 3.41
C PRO A 42 3.78 1.11 3.13
N PHE A 43 4.12 2.32 3.61
CA PHE A 43 3.31 3.54 3.45
C PHE A 43 3.83 4.47 2.36
N GLN A 44 4.86 4.07 1.61
CA GLN A 44 5.48 4.89 0.58
C GLN A 44 5.80 4.03 -0.66
N CYS A 45 5.35 4.46 -1.84
CA CYS A 45 5.71 3.79 -3.09
C CYS A 45 7.17 4.12 -3.49
N ALA A 46 7.69 3.41 -4.49
CA ALA A 46 9.07 3.60 -4.96
C ALA A 46 9.38 5.04 -5.44
N HIS A 47 8.37 5.84 -5.78
CA HIS A 47 8.48 7.24 -6.18
C HIS A 47 8.16 8.24 -5.07
N GLY A 48 7.93 7.77 -3.84
CA GLY A 48 7.67 8.64 -2.69
C GLY A 48 6.21 8.99 -2.42
N ARG A 49 5.25 8.51 -3.23
CA ARG A 49 3.82 8.77 -2.99
C ARG A 49 3.29 7.92 -1.82
N PRO A 50 2.35 8.43 -1.01
CA PRO A 50 1.69 7.61 0.01
C PRO A 50 0.88 6.48 -0.64
N SER A 51 0.99 5.27 -0.09
CA SER A 51 0.28 4.07 -0.56
C SER A 51 -1.00 3.76 0.23
N LEU A 52 -1.06 4.16 1.50
CA LEU A 52 -2.18 3.91 2.40
C LEU A 52 -2.35 5.10 3.36
N HIS A 53 -3.60 5.44 3.69
CA HIS A 53 -3.91 6.40 4.73
C HIS A 53 -5.13 5.92 5.54
N SER A 54 -5.17 6.25 6.83
CA SER A 54 -6.35 5.96 7.65
C SER A 54 -7.48 6.93 7.31
N LEU A 55 -8.69 6.42 7.10
CA LEU A 55 -9.86 7.25 6.85
C LEU A 55 -10.54 7.71 8.14
N MET A 56 -10.45 6.91 9.19
CA MET A 56 -11.06 7.17 10.49
C MET A 56 -10.32 6.38 11.56
N VAL A 57 -10.18 6.98 12.74
CA VAL A 57 -9.76 6.28 13.96
C VAL A 57 -11.01 6.10 14.80
N PHE A 58 -11.42 4.86 15.02
CA PHE A 58 -12.47 4.57 15.99
C PHE A 58 -11.87 4.72 17.39
N GLN A 59 -12.34 5.70 18.14
CA GLN A 59 -12.14 5.70 19.59
C GLN A 59 -13.06 4.62 20.15
N GLU A 60 -12.52 3.67 20.90
CA GLU A 60 -13.33 2.69 21.62
C GLU A 60 -14.41 3.41 22.41
N ALA A 61 -15.65 2.91 22.30
CA ALA A 61 -16.73 3.35 23.17
C ALA A 61 -16.28 3.17 24.62
N TYR A 62 -16.09 4.29 25.32
CA TYR A 62 -15.92 4.36 26.76
C TYR A 62 -17.24 3.92 27.41
N ASN A 63 -17.57 2.63 27.30
CA ASN A 63 -18.71 2.03 28.00
C ASN A 63 -18.22 1.56 29.36
N PHE A 64 -18.23 2.55 30.26
CA PHE A 64 -18.68 2.46 31.65
C PHE A 64 -19.22 1.06 32.03
N ASP A 65 -18.37 0.23 32.63
CA ASP A 65 -18.83 -0.88 33.48
C ASP A 65 -19.36 -0.24 34.78
N PRO A 66 -20.58 -0.57 35.26
CA PRO A 66 -21.16 0.07 36.45
C PRO A 66 -20.31 -0.06 37.72
#